data_AF-A0A699UAA6-F1
#
_entry.id   AF-A0A699UAA6-F1
#
_cell.length_a   1.000
_cell.length_b   1.000
_cell.length_c   1.000
_cell.angle_alpha   90.00
_cell.angle_beta   90.00
_cell.angle_gamma   90.00
#
_symmetry.space_group_name_H-M   'P 1'
#
loop_
_entity.id
_entity.type
_entity.pdbx_description
1 polymer ?
#
loop_
_entity_poly.entity_id
_entity_poly.type
_entity_poly.pdbx_seq_one_letter_code
_entity_poly.pdbx_strand_id
1 'polypeptide(L)'
;SDKSLVDEPPVVELKVLPPHLEYAFLEGDDKLPVIIAKDLSVEEKTALLTVLKSHKRAITWKLSDIKGINPEFYTHKILMKLDS
;
A
#
# COMPACT_ATOMS: atom_id res chain seq x y z
N SER A 1 -25.55 -26.40 -8.68
CA SER A 1 -25.86 -25.16 -7.96
C SER A 1 -24.57 -24.60 -7.42
N ASP A 2 -24.02 -23.64 -8.14
CA ASP A 2 -22.80 -22.93 -7.82
C ASP A 2 -22.86 -22.35 -6.40
N LYS A 3 -21.86 -22.74 -5.61
CA LYS A 3 -21.64 -22.25 -4.26
C LYS A 3 -21.12 -20.82 -4.42
N SER A 4 -21.96 -19.84 -4.07
CA SER A 4 -21.59 -18.42 -4.09
C SER A 4 -20.27 -18.23 -3.36
N LEU A 5 -19.22 -17.88 -4.11
CA LEU A 5 -18.04 -17.24 -3.56
C LEU A 5 -18.52 -15.86 -3.11
N VAL A 6 -18.93 -15.77 -1.84
CA VAL A 6 -19.15 -14.49 -1.18
C VAL A 6 -17.81 -13.76 -1.29
N ASP A 7 -17.81 -12.71 -2.10
CA ASP A 7 -16.74 -11.75 -2.30
C ASP A 7 -16.55 -10.97 -0.98
N GLU A 8 -16.04 -11.66 0.04
CA GLU A 8 -15.62 -11.03 1.27
C GLU A 8 -14.34 -10.26 0.94
N PRO A 9 -14.31 -8.92 1.14
CA PRO A 9 -13.15 -8.13 0.78
C PRO A 9 -11.94 -8.69 1.52
N PRO A 10 -10.79 -8.90 0.85
CA PRO A 10 -9.62 -9.47 1.50
C PRO A 10 -9.28 -8.60 2.71
N VAL A 11 -9.37 -9.19 3.91
CA VAL A 11 -8.93 -8.56 5.14
C VAL A 11 -7.47 -8.18 4.90
N VAL A 12 -7.19 -6.88 4.83
CA VAL A 12 -5.86 -6.37 4.54
C VAL A 12 -4.94 -6.84 5.67
N GLU A 13 -4.13 -7.88 5.44
CA GLU A 13 -3.13 -8.36 6.39
C GLU A 13 -2.01 -7.32 6.52
N LEU A 14 -2.20 -6.35 7.42
CA LEU A 14 -1.20 -5.35 7.75
C LEU A 14 -0.03 -6.01 8.49
N LYS A 15 1.19 -5.63 8.11
CA LYS A 15 2.41 -6.14 8.75
C LYS A 15 2.63 -5.47 10.09
N VAL A 16 3.30 -6.15 11.01
CA VAL A 16 3.78 -5.54 12.25
C VAL A 16 4.84 -4.48 11.90
N LEU A 17 4.62 -3.25 12.36
CA LEU A 17 5.52 -2.13 12.11
C LEU A 17 6.54 -1.93 13.25
N PRO A 18 7.73 -1.39 12.94
CA PRO A 18 8.61 -0.81 13.95
C PRO A 18 7.90 0.25 14.82
N PRO A 19 8.33 0.46 16.08
CA PRO A 19 7.61 1.30 17.05
C PRO A 19 7.52 2.79 16.69
N HIS A 20 8.40 3.28 15.83
CA HIS A 20 8.42 4.67 15.36
C HIS A 20 7.51 4.91 14.15
N LEU A 21 6.84 3.87 13.64
CA LEU A 21 5.93 3.94 12.50
C LEU A 21 4.51 3.56 12.91
N GLU A 22 3.54 4.13 12.22
CA GLU A 22 2.13 3.78 12.37
C GLU A 22 1.42 3.77 11.02
N TYR A 23 0.29 3.07 10.97
CA TYR A 23 -0.60 3.10 9.82
C TYR A 23 -1.55 4.29 9.92
N ALA A 24 -1.73 4.97 8.81
CA ALA A 24 -2.81 5.91 8.58
C ALA A 24 -3.55 5.53 7.30
N PHE A 25 -4.80 5.95 7.17
CA PHE A 25 -5.64 5.52 6.06
C PHE A 25 -6.08 6.72 5.22
N LEU A 26 -5.89 6.61 3.90
CA LEU A 26 -6.28 7.67 2.97
C LEU A 26 -7.78 7.66 2.64
N GLU A 27 -8.48 6.55 2.90
CA GLU A 27 -9.93 6.40 2.68
C GLU A 27 -10.60 5.66 3.85
N GLY A 28 -11.91 5.87 4.00
CA GLY A 28 -12.73 5.10 4.93
C GLY A 28 -12.75 3.61 4.55
N ASP A 29 -12.80 2.75 5.56
CA ASP A 29 -12.81 1.29 5.48
C ASP A 29 -11.43 0.62 5.22
N ASP A 30 -10.33 1.21 5.68
CA ASP A 30 -9.00 0.56 5.68
C ASP A 30 -8.43 0.16 4.30
N LYS A 31 -9.01 0.68 3.21
CA LYS A 31 -8.70 0.26 1.83
C LYS A 31 -7.32 0.71 1.34
N LEU A 32 -6.77 1.78 1.92
CA LEU A 32 -5.50 2.37 1.50
C LEU A 32 -4.63 2.76 2.70
N PRO A 33 -3.96 1.76 3.32
CA PRO A 33 -3.00 2.02 4.36
C PRO A 33 -1.77 2.74 3.80
N VAL A 34 -1.34 3.80 4.47
CA VAL A 34 -0.02 4.43 4.32
C VAL A 34 0.73 4.31 5.64
N ILE A 35 2.04 4.14 5.56
CA ILE A 35 2.91 4.08 6.74
C ILE A 35 3.49 5.48 6.96
N ILE A 36 3.32 6.03 8.16
CA ILE A 36 3.82 7.36 8.54
C ILE A 36 4.65 7.27 9.82
N ALA A 37 5.43 8.31 10.10
CA ALA A 37 6.12 8.44 11.37
C ALA A 37 5.14 8.72 12.51
N LYS A 38 5.29 7.98 13.62
CA LYS A 38 4.43 8.11 14.80
C LYS A 38 4.63 9.44 15.52
N ASP A 39 5.85 9.97 15.47
CA ASP A 39 6.29 11.16 16.21
C ASP A 39 5.85 12.50 15.57
N LEU A 40 5.10 12.45 14.46
CA LEU A 40 4.51 13.65 13.86
C LEU A 40 3.45 14.27 14.78
N SER A 41 3.36 15.60 14.79
CA SER A 41 2.28 16.30 15.47
C SER A 41 0.93 16.02 14.81
N VAL A 42 -0.17 16.31 15.51
CA VAL A 42 -1.52 16.12 14.96
C VAL A 42 -1.73 16.99 13.72
N GLU A 43 -1.20 18.20 13.73
CA GLU A 43 -1.26 19.16 12.63
C GLU A 43 -0.45 18.66 11.43
N GLU A 44 0.77 18.15 11.65
CA GLU A 44 1.63 17.59 10.61
C GLU A 44 0.99 16.36 9.97
N LYS A 45 0.45 15.44 10.79
CA LYS A 45 -0.28 14.26 10.29
C LYS A 45 -1.46 14.67 9.43
N THR A 46 -2.24 15.65 9.88
CA THR A 46 -3.42 16.13 9.15
C THR A 46 -3.03 16.78 7.82
N ALA A 47 -2.00 17.63 7.82
CA ALA A 47 -1.50 18.26 6.62
C ALA A 47 -0.95 17.22 5.62
N LEU A 48 -0.15 16.27 6.09
CA LEU A 48 0.38 15.18 5.29
C LEU A 48 -0.74 14.34 4.66
N LEU A 49 -1.70 13.87 5.46
CA LEU A 49 -2.83 13.08 4.96
C LEU A 49 -3.68 13.86 3.95
N THR A 50 -3.84 15.17 4.12
CA THR A 50 -4.55 16.02 3.17
C THR A 50 -3.84 16.07 1.82
N VAL A 51 -2.52 16.24 1.82
CA VAL A 51 -1.70 16.22 0.60
C VAL A 51 -1.73 14.85 -0.07
N LEU A 52 -1.62 13.77 0.71
CA LEU A 52 -1.66 12.41 0.17
C LEU A 52 -3.04 12.07 -0.43
N LYS A 53 -4.13 12.52 0.21
CA LYS A 53 -5.50 12.35 -0.32
C LYS A 53 -5.69 13.09 -1.65
N SER A 54 -5.17 14.32 -1.78
CA SER A 54 -5.28 15.07 -3.04
C SER A 54 -4.43 14.49 -4.18
N HIS A 55 -3.34 13.79 -3.84
CA HIS A 55 -2.44 13.14 -4.81
C HIS A 55 -2.60 11.62 -4.88
N LYS A 56 -3.73 11.08 -4.40
CA LYS A 56 -3.98 9.63 -4.34
C LYS A 56 -3.72 8.94 -5.67
N ARG A 57 -4.09 9.55 -6.80
CA ARG A 57 -3.89 8.98 -8.14
C ARG A 57 -2.41 8.70 -8.42
N ALA A 58 -1.49 9.58 -8.04
CA ALA A 58 -0.06 9.35 -8.25
C ALA A 58 0.50 8.25 -7.34
N ILE A 59 -0.02 8.16 -6.11
CA ILE A 59 0.42 7.19 -5.09
C ILE A 59 -0.11 5.77 -5.40
N THR A 60 -1.31 5.68 -5.99
CA THR A 60 -1.98 4.41 -6.30
C THR A 60 -1.52 3.81 -7.64
N TRP A 61 -0.50 4.38 -8.30
CA TRP A 61 0.03 3.80 -9.54
C TRP A 61 0.58 2.40 -9.27
N LYS A 62 -0.05 1.42 -9.88
CA LYS A 62 0.43 0.05 -9.94
C LYS A 62 1.40 -0.07 -11.10
N LEU A 63 2.28 -1.07 -11.04
CA LEU A 63 3.19 -1.40 -12.13
C LEU A 63 2.44 -1.63 -13.45
N SER A 64 1.20 -2.14 -13.38
CA SER A 64 0.29 -2.32 -14.52
C SER A 64 -0.14 -1.03 -15.21
N ASP A 65 -0.08 0.11 -14.52
CA ASP A 65 -0.49 1.42 -15.07
C ASP A 65 0.62 2.02 -15.96
N ILE A 66 1.84 1.47 -15.92
CA ILE A 66 2.98 1.94 -16.71
C ILE A 66 2.94 1.28 -18.10
N LYS A 67 2.42 2.02 -19.08
CA LYS A 67 2.33 1.57 -20.48
C LYS A 67 3.72 1.24 -21.04
N GLY A 68 3.95 -0.01 -21.42
CA GLY A 68 5.22 -0.50 -21.98
C GLY A 68 6.04 -1.40 -21.05
N ILE A 69 5.69 -1.46 -19.76
CA ILE A 69 6.19 -2.47 -18.83
C ILE A 69 5.28 -3.70 -18.96
N ASN A 70 5.63 -4.65 -19.83
CA ASN A 70 4.94 -5.94 -19.84
C ASN A 70 5.57 -6.85 -18.77
N PRO A 71 4.80 -7.30 -17.75
CA PRO A 71 5.30 -8.16 -16.68
C PRO A 71 5.91 -9.48 -17.16
N GLU A 72 5.56 -9.96 -18.37
CA GLU A 72 6.20 -11.13 -19.00
C GLU A 72 7.70 -10.91 -19.25
N PHE A 73 8.15 -9.67 -19.49
CA PHE A 73 9.56 -9.36 -19.73
C PHE A 73 10.39 -9.21 -18.44
N TYR A 74 9.77 -9.24 -17.25
CA TYR A 74 10.45 -9.10 -15.96
C TYR A 74 10.70 -10.45 -15.26
N THR A 75 10.67 -11.57 -15.99
CA THR A 75 11.03 -12.90 -15.45
C THR A 75 12.53 -13.10 -15.23
N HIS A 76 13.34 -12.04 -15.26
CA HIS A 76 14.72 -12.10 -14.78
C HIS A 76 14.72 -12.13 -13.25
N LYS A 77 14.52 -13.32 -12.68
CA LYS A 77 14.69 -13.61 -11.25
C LYS A 77 16.14 -13.31 -10.84
N ILE A 78 16.39 -12.14 -10.27
CA ILE A 78 17.61 -11.90 -9.51
C ILE A 78 17.41 -12.59 -8.16
N LEU A 79 17.99 -13.79 -8.03
CA LEU A 79 18.12 -14.49 -6.75
C LEU A 79 19.11 -13.70 -5.89
N MET A 80 18.61 -12.87 -4.96
CA MET A 80 19.44 -12.40 -3.84
C MET A 80 19.61 -13.60 -2.89
N LYS A 81 20.74 -14.32 -3.04
CA LYS A 81 21.23 -15.18 -1.96
C LYS A 81 21.60 -14.26 -0.80
N LEU A 82 20.91 -14.42 0.33
CA LEU A 82 21.34 -13.85 1.59
C LEU A 82 22.47 -14.76 2.12
N ASP A 83 23.70 -14.49 1.69
CA ASP A 83 24.87 -15.06 2.34
C ASP A 83 25.16 -14.24 3.60
N SER A 84 24.67 -14.72 4.75
CA SER A 84 25.32 -14.74 6.09
C SER A 84 24.28 -14.87 7.21
#